data_AF-A0A3A5SEY1-F1
#
_entry.id   AF-A0A3A5SEY1-F1
#
_cell.length_a   1.000
_cell.length_b   1.000
_cell.length_c   1.000
_cell.angle_alpha   90.00
_cell.angle_beta   90.00
_cell.angle_gamma   90.00
#
_symmetry.space_group_name_H-M   'P 1'
#
loop_
_entity.id
_entity.type
_entity.pdbx_description
1 polymer ?
#
loop_
_entity_poly.entity_id
_entity_poly.type
_entity_poly.pdbx_seq_one_letter_code
_entity_poly.pdbx_strand_id
1 'polypeptide(L)' 'MDNQERIEKVREALNNGKCLSVEFYKDGSVARFHFIDPHGDHGLPCDWAMSFPIDEAMTIISGFRFKQHELNKCY' A
#
# COMPACT_ATOMS: atom_id res chain seq x y z
N MET A 1 7.76 0.02 -14.42
CA MET A 1 7.25 0.85 -13.32
C MET A 1 8.44 1.39 -12.58
N ASP A 2 8.52 2.71 -12.52
CA ASP A 2 9.51 3.37 -11.69
C ASP A 2 9.17 3.16 -10.21
N ASN A 3 10.18 3.23 -9.33
CA ASN A 3 9.95 2.96 -7.91
C ASN A 3 9.08 4.05 -7.27
N GLN A 4 9.13 5.27 -7.80
CA GLN A 4 8.29 6.38 -7.37
C GLN A 4 6.81 6.16 -7.73
N GLU A 5 6.53 5.67 -8.94
CA GLU A 5 5.16 5.30 -9.36
C GLU A 5 4.56 4.22 -8.44
N ARG A 6 5.36 3.23 -8.04
CA ARG A 6 4.93 2.16 -7.12
C ARG A 6 4.58 2.73 -5.75
N ILE A 7 5.40 3.64 -5.22
CA ILE A 7 5.18 4.32 -3.94
C ILE A 7 3.88 5.13 -3.99
N GLU A 8 3.68 5.93 -5.04
CA GLU A 8 2.48 6.76 -5.22
C GLU A 8 1.22 5.91 -5.27
N LYS A 9 1.26 4.79 -5.99
CA LYS A 9 0.13 3.86 -6.11
C LYS A 9 -0.30 3.27 -4.77
N VAL A 10 0.65 2.88 -3.93
CA VAL A 10 0.36 2.38 -2.58
C VAL A 10 -0.16 3.49 -1.67
N ARG A 11 0.41 4.70 -1.76
CA ARG A 11 -0.07 5.86 -1.00
C ARG A 11 -1.49 6.25 -1.37
N GLU A 12 -1.86 6.18 -2.65
CA GLU A 12 -3.23 6.40 -3.10
C GLU A 12 -4.18 5.34 -2.52
N ALA A 13 -3.78 4.07 -2.54
CA ALA A 13 -4.59 3.00 -1.93
C ALA A 13 -4.76 3.18 -0.42
N LEU A 14 -3.72 3.62 0.31
CA LEU A 14 -3.81 3.97 1.72
C LEU A 14 -4.75 5.18 1.96
N ASN A 15 -4.70 6.18 1.07
CA ASN A 15 -5.53 7.36 1.17
C ASN A 15 -7.02 7.04 0.95
N ASN A 16 -7.31 6.20 -0.04
CA ASN A 16 -8.68 5.80 -0.34
C ASN A 16 -9.18 4.68 0.59
N GLY A 17 -8.33 4.08 1.43
CA GLY A 17 -8.75 2.94 2.27
C GLY A 17 -8.95 1.65 1.46
N LYS A 18 -8.26 1.53 0.31
CA LYS A 18 -8.19 0.31 -0.50
C LYS A 18 -6.98 -0.56 -0.18
N CYS A 19 -6.12 -0.09 0.72
CA CYS A 19 -5.10 -0.95 1.33
C CYS A 19 -5.80 -1.93 2.28
N LEU A 20 -5.56 -3.21 2.08
CA LEU A 20 -6.18 -4.31 2.81
C LEU A 20 -5.30 -4.78 3.98
N SER A 21 -3.98 -4.84 3.78
CA SER A 21 -3.03 -5.20 4.83
C SER A 21 -1.65 -4.59 4.60
N VAL A 22 -0.93 -4.40 5.71
CA VAL A 22 0.48 -4.04 5.73
C VAL A 22 1.22 -5.03 6.64
N GLU A 23 2.16 -5.78 6.07
CA GLU A 23 2.92 -6.82 6.75
C GLU A 23 4.41 -6.45 6.80
N PHE A 24 4.98 -6.41 8.00
CA PHE A 24 6.40 -6.21 8.20
C PHE A 24 7.09 -7.57 8.34
N TYR A 25 8.15 -7.80 7.57
CA TYR A 25 8.92 -9.04 7.67
C TYR A 25 9.68 -9.08 9.00
N LYS A 26 9.85 -10.28 9.58
CA LYS A 26 10.44 -10.45 10.92
C LYS A 26 11.89 -9.97 11.02
N ASP A 27 12.61 -9.97 9.92
CA ASP A 27 13.99 -9.49 9.80
C ASP A 27 14.07 -7.95 9.72
N GLY A 28 12.94 -7.26 9.60
CA GLY A 28 12.85 -5.81 9.50
C GLY A 28 13.33 -5.23 8.17
N SER A 29 13.64 -6.06 7.17
CA SER A 29 14.22 -5.60 5.91
C SER A 29 13.19 -4.99 4.97
N VAL A 30 11.97 -5.53 5.00
CA VAL A 30 10.93 -5.29 4.00
C VAL A 30 9.56 -5.15 4.64
N ALA A 31 8.73 -4.31 4.05
CA ALA A 31 7.29 -4.30 4.28
C ALA A 31 6.54 -4.65 3.00
N ARG A 32 5.45 -5.41 3.14
CA ARG A 32 4.53 -5.76 2.06
C ARG A 32 3.20 -5.06 2.26
N PHE A 33 2.71 -4.45 1.19
CA PHE A 33 1.41 -3.79 1.12
C PHE A 33 0.50 -4.58 0.19
N HIS A 34 -0.66 -4.96 0.69
CA HIS A 34 -1.73 -5.57 -0.10
C HIS A 34 -2.85 -4.55 -0.29
N PHE A 35 -3.27 -4.33 -1.52
CA PHE A 35 -4.28 -3.31 -1.84
C PHE A 35 -5.03 -3.62 -3.13
N ILE A 36 -6.22 -3.01 -3.26
CA ILE A 36 -7.01 -3.05 -4.48
C ILE A 36 -6.63 -1.87 -5.37
N ASP A 37 -6.07 -2.17 -6.54
CA ASP A 37 -5.90 -1.18 -7.61
C ASP A 37 -7.17 -1.12 -8.47
N PRO A 38 -7.88 0.02 -8.51
CA PRO A 38 -9.11 0.14 -9.32
C PRO A 38 -8.90 -0.02 -10.83
N HIS A 39 -7.69 0.17 -11.34
CA HIS A 39 -7.39 0.16 -12.78
C HIS A 39 -6.29 -0.84 -13.15
N GLY A 40 -6.08 -1.87 -12.33
CA GLY A 40 -4.92 -2.75 -12.42
C GLY A 40 -4.91 -3.64 -13.66
N ASP A 41 -5.95 -4.45 -13.86
CA ASP A 41 -5.97 -5.47 -14.92
C ASP A 41 -6.93 -5.07 -16.04
N HIS A 42 -6.40 -4.67 -17.20
CA HIS A 42 -7.20 -4.17 -18.32
C HIS A 42 -8.21 -3.06 -17.95
N GLY A 43 -7.91 -2.27 -16.91
CA GLY A 43 -8.79 -1.22 -16.38
C GLY A 43 -9.84 -1.71 -15.38
N LEU A 44 -9.75 -2.95 -14.91
CA LEU A 44 -10.61 -3.54 -13.87
C LEU A 44 -9.91 -3.54 -12.50
N PRO A 45 -10.70 -3.48 -11.40
CA PRO A 45 -10.18 -3.66 -10.06
C PRO A 45 -9.43 -4.98 -9.90
N CYS A 46 -8.22 -4.93 -9.37
CA CYS A 46 -7.39 -6.11 -9.16
C CYS A 46 -6.63 -6.03 -7.84
N ASP A 47 -6.44 -7.19 -7.21
CA ASP A 47 -5.66 -7.34 -5.98
C ASP A 47 -4.17 -7.30 -6.29
N TRP A 48 -3.46 -6.36 -5.66
CA TRP A 48 -2.04 -6.15 -5.85
C TRP A 48 -1.29 -6.28 -4.53
N ALA A 49 -0.14 -6.94 -4.60
CA ALA A 49 0.80 -7.02 -3.50
C ALA A 49 2.15 -6.45 -3.92
N MET A 50 2.64 -5.46 -3.19
CA MET A 50 3.95 -4.86 -3.45
C MET A 50 4.81 -4.89 -2.20
N SER A 51 6.10 -5.21 -2.38
CA SER A 51 7.09 -5.19 -1.30
C SER A 51 8.09 -4.06 -1.52
N PHE A 52 8.47 -3.40 -0.42
CA PHE A 52 9.41 -2.28 -0.40
C PHE A 52 10.43 -2.47 0.72
N PRO A 53 11.68 -2.02 0.51
CA PRO A 53 12.65 -1.84 1.59
C PRO A 53 12.06 -1.00 2.73
N ILE A 54 12.52 -1.24 3.96
CA ILE A 54 11.94 -0.58 5.13
C ILE A 54 11.98 0.95 5.06
N ASP A 55 13.04 1.56 4.52
CA ASP A 55 13.17 3.01 4.40
C ASP A 55 12.09 3.62 3.49
N GLU A 56 11.80 2.95 2.38
CA GLU A 56 10.73 3.34 1.46
C GLU A 56 9.36 3.07 2.09
N ALA A 57 9.20 1.93 2.77
CA ALA A 57 7.97 1.60 3.48
C ALA A 57 7.61 2.64 4.56
N MET A 58 8.62 3.12 5.31
CA MET A 58 8.45 4.20 6.29
C MET A 58 8.01 5.50 5.63
N THR A 59 8.54 5.81 4.44
CA THR A 59 8.11 6.95 3.63
C THR A 59 6.66 6.78 3.16
N ILE A 60 6.27 5.58 2.69
CA ILE A 60 4.91 5.27 2.24
C ILE A 60 3.90 5.48 3.37
N ILE A 61 4.16 4.96 4.57
CA ILE A 61 3.22 5.05 5.71
C ILE A 61 3.24 6.42 6.39
N SER A 62 4.28 7.24 6.16
CA SER A 62 4.37 8.57 6.76
C SER A 62 3.17 9.44 6.38
N GLY A 63 2.56 10.07 7.39
CA GLY A 63 1.34 10.88 7.24
C GLY A 63 0.03 10.10 7.33
N PHE A 64 0.07 8.77 7.42
CA PHE A 64 -1.12 7.93 7.63
C PHE A 64 -1.20 7.43 9.07
N ARG A 65 -2.41 7.08 9.54
CA ARG A 65 -2.60 6.49 10.86
C ARG A 65 -2.14 5.03 10.85
N PHE A 66 -1.53 4.57 11.94
CA PHE A 66 -1.24 3.15 12.11
C PHE A 66 -2.55 2.33 12.03
N LYS A 67 -2.52 1.20 11.32
CA LYS A 67 -3.71 0.36 11.05
C LYS A 67 -4.87 1.12 10.37
N GLN A 68 -4.59 2.18 9.62
CA GLN A 68 -5.64 2.90 8.88
C GLN A 68 -6.42 2.00 7.90
N HIS A 69 -5.79 0.95 7.37
CA HIS A 69 -6.46 -0.07 6.54
C HIS A 69 -7.53 -0.87 7.31
N GLU A 70 -7.46 -0.94 8.64
CA GLU A 70 -8.46 -1.60 9.49
C GLU A 70 -9.63 -0.67 9.84
N LEU A 71 -9.50 0.64 9.57
CA LEU A 71 -10.54 1.62 9.82
C LEU A 71 -11.35 1.83 8.54
N ASN A 72 -12.63 1.45 8.57
CA ASN A 72 -13.55 1.74 7.49
C ASN A 72 -13.56 3.24 7.21
N LYS A 73 -12.90 3.68 6.14
CA LYS A 73 -13.21 4.96 5.53
C LYS A 73 -14.55 4.78 4.83
N CYS A 74 -15.61 5.27 5.44
CA CYS A 74 -16.88 5.41 4.75
C CYS A 74 -16.62 6.23 3.48
N TYR A 75 -16.95 5.64 2.33
CA TYR A 75 -16.98 6.30 1.04
C TYR A 75 -18.29 7.07 0.88
#